data_AF-A0A7X9HBX1-F1
#
_entry.id   AF-A0A7X9HBX1-F1
#
_cell.length_a   1.000
_cell.length_b   1.000
_cell.length_c   1.000
_cell.angle_alpha   90.00
_cell.angle_beta   90.00
_cell.angle_gamma   90.00
#
_symmetry.space_group_name_H-M   'P 1'
#
loop_
_entity.id
_entity.type
_entity.pdbx_description
1 polymer ?
#
loop_
_entity_poly.entity_id
_entity_poly.type
_entity_poly.pdbx_seq_one_letter_code
_entity_poly.pdbx_strand_id
1 'polypeptide(L)'
;MLTSFVLLAACNGCGKTNEKKSATADDGIDSTFQYKVDRFADIEILRYPVPGFNRLSLQQKELIYYLSQAALEGRDILYDQHNKYNLAIRRVLEGVYENYMGDKSTEDWKNLETYLKQIWMANGIHHHYSEDKIMPKFSKEYFISVVKSVDPGRMPFRDGMAADEMLNTILPVMFDPNVMPKRVNQQPGVDLVKTSAVNFYEGITQKQVEDFYNAMKDPNDSTPVSYGLNSKVVMKDGKVTEEVYKIGGLYGKAIERIVGWLEKAAGVAENDQQKEV
;
A
#
# COMPACT_ATOMS: atom_id res chain seq x y z
N MET A 1 13.98 -52.76 -39.80
CA MET A 1 13.39 -53.10 -41.12
C MET A 1 11.94 -53.49 -40.92
N LEU A 2 11.01 -52.57 -41.15
CA LEU A 2 9.92 -52.71 -42.12
C LEU A 2 9.11 -51.41 -42.07
N THR A 3 9.31 -50.62 -43.10
CA THR A 3 8.52 -49.47 -43.50
C THR A 3 7.12 -49.93 -43.88
N SER A 4 6.09 -49.19 -43.48
CA SER A 4 4.81 -49.18 -44.18
C SER A 4 4.29 -47.76 -44.22
N PHE A 5 4.51 -47.16 -45.38
CA PHE A 5 3.89 -45.94 -45.85
C PHE A 5 2.43 -46.24 -46.21
N VAL A 6 1.50 -45.45 -45.68
CA VAL A 6 0.17 -45.30 -46.29
C VAL A 6 -0.05 -43.82 -46.51
N LEU A 7 0.16 -43.38 -47.75
CA LEU A 7 -0.38 -42.15 -48.29
C LEU A 7 -1.84 -42.43 -48.69
N LEU A 8 -2.78 -41.61 -48.21
CA LEU A 8 -4.06 -41.44 -48.89
C LEU A 8 -4.33 -39.95 -49.09
N ALA A 9 -4.56 -39.63 -50.36
CA ALA A 9 -4.71 -38.30 -50.91
C ALA A 9 -6.06 -37.66 -50.56
N ALA A 10 -6.06 -36.34 -50.59
CA ALA A 10 -7.16 -35.43 -50.32
C ALA A 10 -8.38 -35.62 -51.22
N CYS A 11 -9.56 -35.30 -50.66
CA CYS A 11 -10.70 -34.77 -51.42
C CYS A 11 -11.24 -33.53 -50.71
N ASN A 12 -11.24 -32.44 -51.47
CA ASN A 12 -11.78 -31.12 -51.15
C ASN A 12 -13.27 -31.19 -50.79
N GLY A 13 -13.61 -30.74 -49.59
CA GLY A 13 -14.97 -30.41 -49.17
C GLY A 13 -14.98 -29.01 -48.59
N CYS A 14 -15.30 -28.04 -49.45
CA CYS A 14 -15.34 -26.61 -49.14
C CYS A 14 -16.50 -26.31 -48.18
N GLY A 15 -16.19 -26.08 -46.91
CA GLY A 15 -17.12 -25.54 -45.91
C GLY A 15 -16.42 -24.40 -45.18
N LYS A 16 -16.43 -23.20 -45.76
CA LYS A 16 -15.91 -21.98 -45.12
C LYS A 16 -16.86 -21.57 -44.00
N THR A 17 -16.70 -22.13 -42.81
CA THR A 17 -17.08 -21.43 -41.59
C THR A 17 -16.09 -20.27 -41.43
N ASN A 18 -16.57 -19.05 -41.68
CA ASN A 18 -15.89 -17.82 -41.36
C ASN A 18 -15.65 -17.76 -39.85
N GLU A 19 -14.56 -18.35 -39.37
CA GLU A 19 -13.88 -17.81 -38.21
C GLU A 19 -13.41 -16.42 -38.61
N LYS A 20 -14.19 -15.41 -38.23
CA LYS A 20 -13.67 -14.06 -38.08
C LYS A 20 -12.45 -14.20 -37.16
N LYS A 21 -11.25 -14.21 -37.74
CA LYS A 21 -10.04 -13.78 -37.05
C LYS A 21 -10.37 -12.41 -36.49
N SER A 22 -10.75 -12.38 -35.21
CA SER A 22 -10.71 -11.16 -34.41
C SER A 22 -9.35 -10.55 -34.69
N ALA A 23 -9.34 -9.30 -35.16
CA ALA A 23 -8.11 -8.52 -35.17
C ALA A 23 -7.45 -8.74 -33.81
N THR A 24 -6.23 -9.27 -33.82
CA THR A 24 -5.46 -9.48 -32.59
C THR A 24 -5.32 -8.11 -31.97
N ALA A 25 -6.05 -7.86 -30.89
CA ALA A 25 -5.88 -6.65 -30.13
C ALA A 25 -4.42 -6.63 -29.69
N ASP A 26 -3.68 -5.66 -30.21
CA ASP A 26 -2.27 -5.44 -29.89
C ASP A 26 -2.21 -4.89 -28.47
N ASP A 27 -1.51 -5.58 -27.59
CA ASP A 27 -1.32 -5.14 -26.20
C ASP A 27 -0.20 -4.08 -26.09
N GLY A 28 0.39 -3.65 -27.22
CA GLY A 28 1.46 -2.65 -27.26
C GLY A 28 2.76 -3.15 -26.65
N ILE A 29 2.93 -4.47 -26.58
CA ILE A 29 4.10 -5.13 -26.01
C ILE A 29 5.02 -5.53 -27.15
N ASP A 30 5.97 -4.66 -27.47
CA ASP A 30 7.04 -4.94 -28.43
C ASP A 30 8.42 -4.90 -27.75
N SER A 31 9.47 -5.10 -28.56
CA SER A 31 10.86 -5.10 -28.09
C SER A 31 11.34 -3.74 -27.56
N THR A 32 10.55 -2.67 -27.69
CA THR A 32 10.89 -1.32 -27.21
C THR A 32 10.39 -1.04 -25.79
N PHE A 33 9.56 -1.92 -25.21
CA PHE A 33 9.02 -1.74 -23.86
C PHE A 33 10.13 -1.64 -22.80
N GLN A 34 10.28 -0.46 -22.22
CA GLN A 34 11.24 -0.23 -21.14
C GLN A 34 10.69 -0.74 -19.81
N TYR A 35 11.28 -1.80 -19.25
CA TYR A 35 10.85 -2.35 -17.94
C TYR A 35 11.30 -1.48 -16.77
N LYS A 36 12.44 -0.82 -16.88
CA LYS A 36 13.03 0.01 -15.82
C LYS A 36 12.45 1.42 -15.87
N VAL A 37 12.05 1.95 -14.73
CA VAL A 37 11.44 3.28 -14.58
C VAL A 37 12.38 4.23 -13.85
N ASP A 38 12.89 3.81 -12.70
CA ASP A 38 13.74 4.64 -11.85
C ASP A 38 14.67 3.77 -10.99
N ARG A 39 15.75 4.35 -10.48
CA ARG A 39 16.64 3.72 -9.50
C ARG A 39 17.14 4.75 -8.50
N PHE A 40 16.90 4.50 -7.22
CA PHE A 40 17.31 5.37 -6.12
C PHE A 40 17.62 4.53 -4.89
N ALA A 41 18.56 4.99 -4.05
CA ALA A 41 19.07 4.21 -2.92
C ALA A 41 19.39 2.75 -3.34
N ASP A 42 18.75 1.78 -2.71
CA ASP A 42 18.84 0.34 -2.96
C ASP A 42 17.62 -0.23 -3.72
N ILE A 43 16.78 0.63 -4.30
CA ILE A 43 15.52 0.29 -4.97
C ILE A 43 15.62 0.52 -6.49
N GLU A 44 15.14 -0.43 -7.29
CA GLU A 44 14.88 -0.28 -8.73
C GLU A 44 13.37 -0.41 -8.99
N ILE A 45 12.76 0.63 -9.57
CA ILE A 45 11.35 0.64 -9.92
C ILE A 45 11.18 0.03 -11.30
N LEU A 46 10.35 -1.00 -11.38
CA LEU A 46 9.99 -1.69 -12.61
C LEU A 46 8.53 -1.46 -12.96
N ARG A 47 8.19 -1.63 -14.24
CA ARG A 47 6.80 -1.72 -14.72
C ARG A 47 6.60 -3.00 -15.50
N TYR A 48 5.38 -3.52 -15.48
CA TYR A 48 4.99 -4.74 -16.17
C TYR A 48 3.88 -4.45 -17.20
N PRO A 49 3.90 -5.11 -18.37
CA PRO A 49 2.76 -5.08 -19.27
C PRO A 49 1.61 -5.95 -18.73
N VAL A 50 0.39 -5.73 -19.24
CA VAL A 50 -0.79 -6.56 -18.92
C VAL A 50 -1.29 -7.25 -20.21
N PRO A 51 -0.63 -8.33 -20.67
CA PRO A 51 -1.01 -9.02 -21.90
C PRO A 51 -2.44 -9.55 -21.84
N GLY A 52 -3.15 -9.50 -22.97
CA GLY A 52 -4.52 -9.97 -23.11
C GLY A 52 -5.59 -8.98 -22.65
N PHE A 53 -5.23 -7.89 -21.95
CA PHE A 53 -6.20 -6.91 -21.46
C PHE A 53 -7.03 -6.31 -22.60
N ASN A 54 -6.43 -6.02 -23.76
CA ASN A 54 -7.16 -5.40 -24.86
C ASN A 54 -8.20 -6.32 -25.50
N ARG A 55 -8.08 -7.64 -25.31
CA ARG A 55 -9.00 -8.66 -25.83
C ARG A 55 -10.23 -8.88 -24.95
N LEU A 56 -10.20 -8.39 -23.71
CA LEU A 56 -11.31 -8.52 -22.77
C LEU A 56 -12.56 -7.80 -23.30
N SER A 57 -13.72 -8.34 -22.94
CA SER A 57 -15.00 -7.66 -23.18
C SER A 57 -15.05 -6.33 -22.43
N LEU A 58 -15.95 -5.43 -22.84
CA LEU A 58 -16.15 -4.17 -22.11
C LEU A 58 -16.52 -4.44 -20.64
N GLN A 59 -17.42 -5.38 -20.40
CA GLN A 59 -17.84 -5.79 -19.06
C GLN A 59 -16.65 -6.24 -18.19
N GLN A 60 -15.76 -7.07 -18.74
CA GLN A 60 -14.55 -7.53 -18.02
C GLN A 60 -13.59 -6.37 -17.72
N LYS A 61 -13.44 -5.42 -18.64
CA LYS A 61 -12.62 -4.23 -18.43
C LYS A 61 -13.22 -3.31 -17.36
N GLU A 62 -14.54 -3.14 -17.34
CA GLU A 62 -15.25 -2.40 -16.30
C GLU A 62 -15.09 -3.05 -14.92
N LEU A 63 -15.24 -4.38 -14.86
CA LEU A 63 -15.01 -5.15 -13.63
C LEU A 63 -13.58 -4.93 -13.11
N ILE A 64 -12.56 -5.12 -13.95
CA ILE A 64 -11.16 -4.91 -13.58
C ILE A 64 -10.92 -3.45 -13.15
N TYR A 65 -11.49 -2.49 -13.87
CA TYR A 65 -11.38 -1.08 -13.51
C TYR A 65 -11.93 -0.83 -12.10
N TYR A 66 -13.15 -1.26 -11.80
CA TYR A 66 -13.75 -1.06 -10.46
C TYR A 66 -12.96 -1.76 -9.35
N LEU A 67 -12.52 -3.00 -9.58
CA LEU A 67 -11.67 -3.72 -8.61
C LEU A 67 -10.32 -3.01 -8.39
N SER A 68 -9.71 -2.47 -9.45
CA SER A 68 -8.47 -1.69 -9.32
C SER A 68 -8.67 -0.40 -8.53
N GLN A 69 -9.80 0.30 -8.72
CA GLN A 69 -10.12 1.48 -7.93
C GLN A 69 -10.32 1.12 -6.45
N ALA A 70 -11.05 0.03 -6.16
CA ALA A 70 -11.21 -0.47 -4.80
C ALA A 70 -9.85 -0.78 -4.14
N ALA A 71 -8.91 -1.40 -4.87
CA ALA A 71 -7.58 -1.68 -4.35
C ALA A 71 -6.76 -0.40 -4.04
N LEU A 72 -6.83 0.63 -4.90
CA LEU A 72 -6.08 1.87 -4.73
C LEU A 72 -6.54 2.69 -3.50
N GLU A 73 -7.83 2.63 -3.17
CA GLU A 73 -8.40 3.34 -2.02
C GLU A 73 -7.86 2.86 -0.66
N GLY A 74 -7.29 1.64 -0.61
CA GLY A 74 -6.68 1.06 0.58
C GLY A 74 -5.29 1.59 0.93
N ARG A 75 -4.65 2.38 0.05
CA ARG A 75 -3.26 2.82 0.25
C ARG A 75 -3.02 3.49 1.60
N ASP A 76 -3.87 4.45 1.98
CA ASP A 76 -3.68 5.22 3.22
C ASP A 76 -3.89 4.39 4.48
N ILE A 77 -4.66 3.28 4.40
CA ILE A 77 -4.81 2.32 5.50
C ILE A 77 -3.46 1.69 5.83
N LEU A 78 -2.75 1.22 4.80
CA LEU A 78 -1.45 0.57 4.97
C LEU A 78 -0.39 1.51 5.58
N TYR A 79 -0.34 2.77 5.12
CA TYR A 79 0.57 3.77 5.68
C TYR A 79 0.33 3.94 7.18
N ASP A 80 -0.93 4.11 7.60
CA ASP A 80 -1.29 4.29 9.00
C ASP A 80 -1.00 3.03 9.84
N GLN A 81 -1.31 1.85 9.31
CA GLN A 81 -1.01 0.56 9.95
C GLN A 81 0.50 0.34 10.15
N HIS A 82 1.34 0.77 9.21
CA HIS A 82 2.79 0.67 9.35
C HIS A 82 3.36 1.59 10.43
N ASN A 83 2.77 2.77 10.65
CA ASN A 83 3.13 3.70 11.71
C ASN A 83 2.12 4.85 11.79
N LYS A 84 1.68 5.23 13.00
CA LYS A 84 0.72 6.32 13.21
C LYS A 84 1.15 7.70 12.70
N TYR A 85 2.45 7.93 12.48
CA TYR A 85 2.98 9.19 11.98
C TYR A 85 3.22 9.20 10.46
N ASN A 86 3.12 8.05 9.79
CA ASN A 86 3.46 7.92 8.37
C ASN A 86 2.65 8.84 7.47
N LEU A 87 1.33 8.95 7.69
CA LEU A 87 0.48 9.84 6.88
C LEU A 87 0.86 11.31 7.04
N ALA A 88 1.19 11.75 8.26
CA ALA A 88 1.64 13.12 8.52
C ALA A 88 2.99 13.40 7.85
N ILE A 89 3.97 12.52 8.05
CA ILE A 89 5.31 12.63 7.47
C ILE A 89 5.24 12.65 5.94
N ARG A 90 4.54 11.67 5.34
CA ARG A 90 4.35 11.58 3.89
C ARG A 90 3.76 12.87 3.34
N ARG A 91 2.65 13.34 3.91
CA ARG A 91 1.96 14.54 3.42
C ARG A 91 2.85 15.78 3.52
N VAL A 92 3.57 15.98 4.63
CA VAL A 92 4.49 17.12 4.77
C VAL A 92 5.60 17.06 3.70
N LEU A 93 6.21 15.90 3.47
CA LEU A 93 7.23 15.73 2.44
C LEU A 93 6.67 15.95 1.03
N GLU A 94 5.48 15.41 0.72
CA GLU A 94 4.77 15.63 -0.54
C GLU A 94 4.47 17.12 -0.75
N GLY A 95 3.96 17.80 0.29
CA GLY A 95 3.68 19.24 0.26
C GLY A 95 4.93 20.07 -0.02
N VAL A 96 6.07 19.73 0.60
CA VAL A 96 7.36 20.36 0.29
C VAL A 96 7.80 20.05 -1.14
N TYR A 97 7.73 18.80 -1.57
CA TYR A 97 8.16 18.37 -2.92
C TYR A 97 7.42 19.14 -4.03
N GLU A 98 6.10 19.25 -3.89
CA GLU A 98 5.21 19.91 -4.85
C GLU A 98 5.36 21.44 -4.84
N ASN A 99 5.61 22.06 -3.68
CA ASN A 99 5.47 23.52 -3.52
C ASN A 99 6.78 24.27 -3.26
N TYR A 100 7.90 23.59 -2.99
CA TYR A 100 9.18 24.25 -2.81
C TYR A 100 9.67 24.89 -4.11
N MET A 101 9.95 26.19 -4.06
CA MET A 101 10.40 27.02 -5.19
C MET A 101 11.89 27.40 -5.14
N GLY A 102 12.63 26.91 -4.15
CA GLY A 102 14.08 27.14 -4.04
C GLY A 102 14.90 26.22 -4.94
N ASP A 103 16.22 26.21 -4.73
CA ASP A 103 17.15 25.44 -5.55
C ASP A 103 17.05 23.91 -5.29
N LYS A 104 16.57 23.19 -6.31
CA LYS A 104 16.41 21.72 -6.31
C LYS A 104 17.65 20.97 -6.82
N SER A 105 18.74 21.68 -7.17
CA SER A 105 20.00 21.07 -7.62
C SER A 105 20.93 20.69 -6.46
N THR A 106 20.63 21.18 -5.25
CA THR A 106 21.40 20.96 -4.03
C THR A 106 21.40 19.50 -3.58
N GLU A 107 22.45 19.09 -2.88
CA GLU A 107 22.58 17.72 -2.35
C GLU A 107 21.51 17.42 -1.28
N ASP A 108 21.20 18.38 -0.42
CA ASP A 108 20.13 18.24 0.57
C ASP A 108 18.77 18.00 -0.09
N TRP A 109 18.47 18.70 -1.20
CA TRP A 109 17.22 18.47 -1.94
C TRP A 109 17.17 17.07 -2.56
N LYS A 110 18.25 16.62 -3.20
CA LYS A 110 18.34 15.26 -3.77
C LYS A 110 18.16 14.19 -2.70
N ASN A 111 18.71 14.42 -1.50
CA ASN A 111 18.53 13.53 -0.36
C ASN A 111 17.08 13.55 0.17
N LEU A 112 16.42 14.71 0.18
CA LEU A 112 14.99 14.81 0.50
C LEU A 112 14.12 14.06 -0.50
N GLU A 113 14.35 14.26 -1.80
CA GLU A 113 13.64 13.56 -2.86
C GLU A 113 13.84 12.04 -2.76
N THR A 114 15.08 11.60 -2.55
CA THR A 114 15.40 10.18 -2.35
C THR A 114 14.65 9.60 -1.14
N TYR A 115 14.62 10.34 -0.02
CA TYR A 115 13.92 9.91 1.19
C TYR A 115 12.40 9.79 0.98
N LEU A 116 11.80 10.76 0.29
CA LEU A 116 10.38 10.70 -0.08
C LEU A 116 10.09 9.50 -1.00
N LYS A 117 10.93 9.25 -2.00
CA LYS A 117 10.81 8.06 -2.87
C LYS A 117 10.91 6.75 -2.09
N GLN A 118 11.82 6.67 -1.10
CA GLN A 118 11.90 5.51 -0.21
C GLN A 118 10.61 5.34 0.61
N ILE A 119 10.03 6.42 1.15
CA ILE A 119 8.74 6.37 1.88
C ILE A 119 7.58 5.94 0.99
N TRP A 120 7.55 6.38 -0.27
CA TRP A 120 6.57 5.91 -1.25
C TRP A 120 6.70 4.40 -1.48
N MET A 121 7.91 3.91 -1.67
CA MET A 121 8.15 2.49 -1.90
C MET A 121 7.85 1.62 -0.68
N ALA A 122 8.25 2.07 0.52
CA ALA A 122 8.11 1.29 1.75
C ALA A 122 6.71 1.41 2.40
N ASN A 123 5.84 2.26 1.88
CA ASN A 123 4.58 2.64 2.53
C ASN A 123 4.78 3.14 3.97
N GLY A 124 5.86 3.91 4.21
CA GLY A 124 6.23 4.40 5.53
C GLY A 124 7.71 4.69 5.70
N ILE A 125 8.12 5.09 6.91
CA ILE A 125 9.50 5.50 7.24
C ILE A 125 10.46 4.33 7.55
N HIS A 126 10.03 3.09 7.36
CA HIS A 126 10.81 1.89 7.67
C HIS A 126 11.08 1.09 6.41
N HIS A 127 12.26 0.50 6.32
CA HIS A 127 12.69 -0.26 5.16
C HIS A 127 11.81 -1.52 5.00
N HIS A 128 11.22 -1.67 3.80
CA HIS A 128 10.23 -2.70 3.49
C HIS A 128 10.68 -4.15 3.73
N TYR A 129 11.99 -4.45 3.67
CA TYR A 129 12.56 -5.77 4.03
C TYR A 129 13.15 -5.85 5.44
N SER A 130 14.16 -5.03 5.77
CA SER A 130 14.84 -5.14 7.07
C SER A 130 14.04 -4.65 8.28
N GLU A 131 12.90 -3.99 8.04
CA GLU A 131 12.06 -3.35 9.06
C GLU A 131 12.72 -2.15 9.76
N ASP A 132 13.98 -1.84 9.48
CA ASP A 132 14.72 -0.76 10.12
C ASP A 132 14.22 0.60 9.68
N LYS A 133 14.26 1.59 10.56
CA LYS A 133 13.93 2.96 10.20
C LYS A 133 14.91 3.49 9.15
N ILE A 134 14.36 4.09 8.10
CA ILE A 134 15.13 4.80 7.09
C ILE A 134 15.52 6.16 7.68
N MET A 135 16.83 6.41 7.80
CA MET A 135 17.34 7.67 8.31
C MET A 135 17.47 8.71 7.18
N PRO A 136 16.96 9.94 7.36
CA PRO A 136 17.20 11.04 6.42
C PRO A 136 18.70 11.30 6.21
N LYS A 137 19.08 11.64 4.97
CA LYS A 137 20.45 12.04 4.58
C LYS A 137 20.61 13.56 4.42
N PHE A 138 19.67 14.33 4.94
CA PHE A 138 19.69 15.78 5.04
C PHE A 138 19.52 16.18 6.51
N SER A 139 19.95 17.39 6.87
CA SER A 139 19.85 17.84 8.26
C SER A 139 18.40 18.12 8.69
N LYS A 140 18.16 18.02 10.00
CA LYS A 140 16.89 18.41 10.63
C LYS A 140 16.59 19.89 10.37
N GLU A 141 17.62 20.73 10.45
CA GLU A 141 17.56 22.18 10.25
C GLU A 141 17.20 22.53 8.81
N TYR A 142 17.78 21.82 7.83
CA TYR A 142 17.39 21.94 6.43
C TYR A 142 15.92 21.56 6.22
N PHE A 143 15.47 20.44 6.80
CA PHE A 143 14.08 20.03 6.66
C PHE A 143 13.11 21.07 7.23
N ILE A 144 13.41 21.63 8.41
CA ILE A 144 12.64 22.72 9.01
C ILE A 144 12.61 23.93 8.07
N SER A 145 13.75 24.30 7.48
CA SER A 145 13.84 25.50 6.63
C SER A 145 13.00 25.35 5.36
N VAL A 146 13.05 24.18 4.68
CA VAL A 146 12.25 23.96 3.47
C VAL A 146 10.76 23.88 3.79
N VAL A 147 10.36 23.24 4.90
CA VAL A 147 8.96 23.22 5.36
C VAL A 147 8.44 24.63 5.63
N LYS A 148 9.23 25.47 6.33
CA LYS A 148 8.83 26.85 6.66
C LYS A 148 8.91 27.82 5.49
N SER A 149 9.59 27.44 4.40
CA SER A 149 9.66 28.25 3.17
C SER A 149 8.43 28.11 2.29
N VAL A 150 7.63 27.06 2.47
CA VAL A 150 6.40 26.83 1.72
C VAL A 150 5.26 27.61 2.36
N ASP A 151 4.42 28.20 1.52
CA ASP A 151 3.17 28.85 1.94
C ASP A 151 2.33 27.88 2.80
N PRO A 152 2.01 28.22 4.07
CA PRO A 152 1.21 27.38 4.94
C PRO A 152 -0.14 26.96 4.34
N GLY A 153 -0.74 27.79 3.49
CA GLY A 153 -2.01 27.46 2.80
C GLY A 153 -1.89 26.34 1.76
N ARG A 154 -0.66 25.97 1.36
CA ARG A 154 -0.35 24.87 0.43
C ARG A 154 0.19 23.64 1.14
N MET A 155 0.34 23.70 2.46
CA MET A 155 0.82 22.59 3.25
C MET A 155 -0.35 21.81 3.85
N PRO A 156 -0.22 20.49 4.06
CA PRO A 156 -1.28 19.64 4.58
C PRO A 156 -1.37 19.71 6.11
N PHE A 157 -1.21 20.91 6.66
CA PHE A 157 -1.47 21.15 8.07
C PHE A 157 -2.98 21.09 8.30
N ARG A 158 -3.40 20.49 9.42
CA ARG A 158 -4.83 20.47 9.79
C ARG A 158 -5.29 21.91 9.99
N ASP A 159 -6.56 22.20 9.71
CA ASP A 159 -7.13 23.53 9.95
C ASP A 159 -6.81 24.02 11.37
N GLY A 160 -6.09 25.14 11.47
CA GLY A 160 -5.68 25.75 12.73
C GLY A 160 -4.43 25.16 13.39
N MET A 161 -3.80 24.12 12.84
CA MET A 161 -2.53 23.58 13.34
C MET A 161 -1.35 24.40 12.80
N ALA A 162 -0.49 24.88 13.71
CA ALA A 162 0.72 25.58 13.31
C ALA A 162 1.77 24.61 12.75
N ALA A 163 2.56 25.07 11.77
CA ALA A 163 3.68 24.31 11.20
C ALA A 163 4.64 23.79 12.29
N ASP A 164 4.85 24.58 13.35
CA ASP A 164 5.70 24.21 14.49
C ASP A 164 5.14 23.02 15.29
N GLU A 165 3.82 22.91 15.46
CA GLU A 165 3.20 21.78 16.18
C GLU A 165 3.35 20.48 15.37
N MET A 166 3.13 20.55 14.05
CA MET A 166 3.36 19.42 13.16
C MET A 166 4.84 18.99 13.18
N LEU A 167 5.75 19.95 13.05
CA LEU A 167 7.19 19.69 13.09
C LEU A 167 7.62 19.09 14.44
N ASN A 168 7.15 19.62 15.56
CA ASN A 168 7.44 19.06 16.89
C ASN A 168 7.00 17.60 17.02
N THR A 169 5.93 17.20 16.31
CA THR A 169 5.43 15.84 16.30
C THR A 169 6.31 14.91 15.45
N ILE A 170 6.67 15.32 14.22
CA ILE A 170 7.31 14.42 13.26
C ILE A 170 8.85 14.40 13.34
N LEU A 171 9.48 15.49 13.78
CA LEU A 171 10.94 15.60 13.78
C LEU A 171 11.64 14.55 14.66
N PRO A 172 11.19 14.26 15.91
CA PRO A 172 11.80 13.19 16.70
C PRO A 172 11.67 11.82 16.01
N VAL A 173 10.52 11.55 15.41
CA VAL A 173 10.23 10.28 14.72
C VAL A 173 11.15 10.10 13.52
N MET A 174 11.36 11.15 12.72
CA MET A 174 12.20 11.09 11.52
C MET A 174 13.70 11.05 11.83
N PHE A 175 14.17 11.82 12.83
CA PHE A 175 15.60 12.11 12.98
C PHE A 175 16.27 11.46 14.20
N ASP A 176 15.54 11.03 15.24
CA ASP A 176 16.16 10.35 16.39
C ASP A 176 16.22 8.84 16.14
N PRO A 177 17.40 8.21 15.91
CA PRO A 177 17.50 6.79 15.59
C PRO A 177 16.90 5.86 16.68
N ASN A 178 16.72 6.33 17.91
CA ASN A 178 16.17 5.53 19.01
C ASN A 178 14.64 5.58 19.08
N VAL A 179 14.00 6.53 18.39
CA VAL A 179 12.54 6.63 18.34
C VAL A 179 12.03 5.73 17.21
N MET A 180 11.26 4.69 17.55
CA MET A 180 10.66 3.79 16.56
C MET A 180 11.68 3.17 15.58
N PRO A 181 12.78 2.54 16.08
CA PRO A 181 13.89 2.09 15.24
C PRO A 181 13.52 0.96 14.27
N LYS A 182 12.48 0.19 14.58
CA LYS A 182 11.99 -0.93 13.75
C LYS A 182 10.47 -0.87 13.59
N ARG A 183 9.96 -1.13 12.37
CA ARG A 183 8.52 -1.30 12.13
C ARG A 183 8.02 -2.55 12.82
N VAL A 184 8.62 -3.71 12.54
CA VAL A 184 8.39 -4.96 13.27
C VAL A 184 9.68 -5.41 13.96
N ASN A 185 9.61 -5.61 15.28
CA ASN A 185 10.68 -6.21 16.05
C ASN A 185 10.41 -7.70 16.29
N GLN A 186 11.47 -8.51 16.26
CA GLN A 186 11.43 -9.96 16.51
C GLN A 186 12.50 -10.40 17.52
N GLN A 187 13.16 -9.44 18.21
CA GLN A 187 14.21 -9.75 19.17
C GLN A 187 13.64 -10.53 20.38
N PRO A 188 14.23 -11.67 20.76
CA PRO A 188 13.84 -12.37 21.98
C PRO A 188 14.06 -11.54 23.24
N GLY A 189 13.18 -11.69 24.22
CA GLY A 189 13.33 -11.08 25.55
C GLY A 189 12.95 -9.61 25.65
N VAL A 190 12.34 -9.02 24.61
CA VAL A 190 11.73 -7.69 24.66
C VAL A 190 10.23 -7.77 24.39
N ASP A 191 9.49 -6.74 24.80
CA ASP A 191 8.07 -6.61 24.48
C ASP A 191 7.92 -6.22 22.99
N LEU A 192 7.53 -7.18 22.16
CA LEU A 192 7.46 -7.00 20.70
C LEU A 192 6.39 -5.99 20.30
N VAL A 193 5.33 -5.84 21.10
CA VAL A 193 4.28 -4.83 20.84
C VAL A 193 4.81 -3.43 21.10
N LYS A 194 5.50 -3.21 22.23
CA LYS A 194 6.06 -1.89 22.57
C LYS A 194 7.26 -1.48 21.74
N THR A 195 8.05 -2.45 21.29
CA THR A 195 9.30 -2.18 20.57
C THR A 195 9.14 -2.19 19.05
N SER A 196 7.94 -2.51 18.55
CA SER A 196 7.57 -2.38 17.13
C SER A 196 6.84 -1.06 16.88
N ALA A 197 7.13 -0.41 15.75
CA ALA A 197 6.51 0.85 15.37
C ALA A 197 5.19 0.69 14.59
N VAL A 198 4.80 -0.54 14.22
CA VAL A 198 3.47 -0.82 13.64
C VAL A 198 2.35 -0.32 14.54
N ASN A 199 1.29 0.17 13.92
CA ASN A 199 0.16 0.83 14.57
C ASN A 199 -1.02 -0.11 14.85
N PHE A 200 -0.78 -1.41 14.93
CA PHE A 200 -1.81 -2.40 15.31
C PHE A 200 -2.15 -2.36 16.80
N TYR A 201 -1.27 -1.76 17.61
CA TYR A 201 -1.36 -1.72 19.06
C TYR A 201 -1.02 -0.32 19.56
N GLU A 202 -1.75 0.19 20.55
CA GLU A 202 -1.41 1.48 21.17
C GLU A 202 -1.64 1.48 22.69
N GLY A 203 -0.62 1.91 23.43
CA GLY A 203 -0.69 2.03 24.89
C GLY A 203 -0.80 0.70 25.63
N ILE A 204 -0.42 -0.42 25.00
CA ILE A 204 -0.61 -1.78 25.51
C ILE A 204 0.69 -2.59 25.45
N THR A 205 0.84 -3.60 26.32
CA THR A 205 1.97 -4.55 26.31
C THR A 205 1.67 -5.78 25.47
N GLN A 206 2.73 -6.49 25.06
CA GLN A 206 2.60 -7.81 24.43
C GLN A 206 1.76 -8.77 25.27
N LYS A 207 2.05 -8.88 26.58
CA LYS A 207 1.32 -9.78 27.47
C LYS A 207 -0.18 -9.46 27.52
N GLN A 208 -0.55 -8.18 27.57
CA GLN A 208 -1.95 -7.77 27.61
C GLN A 208 -2.70 -8.16 26.32
N VAL A 209 -2.04 -8.04 25.16
CA VAL A 209 -2.60 -8.48 23.87
C VAL A 209 -2.75 -10.00 23.83
N GLU A 210 -1.74 -10.75 24.25
CA GLU A 210 -1.76 -12.21 24.29
C GLU A 210 -2.86 -12.73 25.23
N ASP A 211 -2.96 -12.17 26.44
CA ASP A 211 -4.00 -12.51 27.41
C ASP A 211 -5.40 -12.19 26.85
N PHE A 212 -5.55 -11.04 26.20
CA PHE A 212 -6.82 -10.60 25.61
C PHE A 212 -7.35 -11.58 24.56
N TYR A 213 -6.52 -11.99 23.60
CA TYR A 213 -6.95 -12.94 22.57
C TYR A 213 -7.03 -14.38 23.08
N ASN A 214 -6.18 -14.79 24.03
CA ASN A 214 -6.29 -16.12 24.62
C ASN A 214 -7.60 -16.31 25.40
N ALA A 215 -8.14 -15.25 26.01
CA ALA A 215 -9.43 -15.30 26.68
C ALA A 215 -10.63 -15.44 25.73
N MET A 216 -10.46 -15.17 24.43
CA MET A 216 -11.52 -15.31 23.42
C MET A 216 -11.55 -16.69 22.76
N LYS A 217 -10.45 -17.45 22.84
CA LYS A 217 -10.35 -18.75 22.17
C LYS A 217 -11.28 -19.77 22.80
N ASP A 218 -12.14 -20.37 21.98
CA ASP A 218 -12.85 -21.60 22.34
C ASP A 218 -12.08 -22.81 21.79
N PRO A 219 -11.47 -23.65 22.64
CA PRO A 219 -10.74 -24.82 22.19
C PRO A 219 -11.63 -25.91 21.57
N ASN A 220 -12.96 -25.81 21.71
CA ASN A 220 -13.92 -26.77 21.15
C ASN A 220 -14.54 -26.31 19.84
N ASP A 221 -14.28 -25.07 19.40
CA ASP A 221 -14.74 -24.58 18.11
C ASP A 221 -13.88 -25.20 17.00
N SER A 222 -14.50 -26.04 16.16
CA SER A 222 -13.84 -26.66 15.01
C SER A 222 -13.62 -25.70 13.84
N THR A 223 -14.20 -24.49 13.89
CA THR A 223 -14.17 -23.46 12.85
C THR A 223 -13.96 -22.07 13.46
N PRO A 224 -12.89 -21.86 14.25
CA PRO A 224 -12.71 -20.61 14.97
C PRO A 224 -12.51 -19.45 14.00
N VAL A 225 -13.11 -18.32 14.33
CA VAL A 225 -12.89 -17.07 13.60
C VAL A 225 -11.45 -16.56 13.81
N SER A 226 -10.97 -15.74 12.87
CA SER A 226 -9.69 -15.04 13.00
C SER A 226 -9.81 -13.86 13.97
N TYR A 227 -9.64 -14.13 15.27
CA TYR A 227 -9.65 -13.09 16.30
C TYR A 227 -8.59 -12.01 16.04
N GLY A 228 -8.97 -10.73 16.15
CA GLY A 228 -8.06 -9.60 16.01
C GLY A 228 -7.61 -9.25 14.59
N LEU A 229 -8.15 -9.91 13.56
CA LEU A 229 -7.67 -9.76 12.18
C LEU A 229 -7.86 -8.35 11.62
N ASN A 230 -8.97 -7.68 11.97
CA ASN A 230 -9.37 -6.40 11.40
C ASN A 230 -9.59 -5.32 12.47
N SER A 231 -8.68 -5.21 13.43
CA SER A 231 -8.76 -4.20 14.48
C SER A 231 -7.41 -3.74 14.98
N LYS A 232 -7.39 -2.51 15.50
CA LYS A 232 -6.31 -2.02 16.35
C LYS A 232 -6.64 -2.30 17.82
N VAL A 233 -5.70 -2.81 18.60
CA VAL A 233 -5.90 -3.03 20.04
C VAL A 233 -5.37 -1.84 20.83
N VAL A 234 -6.21 -1.26 21.67
CA VAL A 234 -5.89 -0.06 22.44
C VAL A 234 -6.22 -0.24 23.92
N MET A 235 -5.53 0.52 24.77
CA MET A 235 -5.96 0.75 26.15
C MET A 235 -6.91 1.96 26.17
N LYS A 236 -8.20 1.72 26.46
CA LYS A 236 -9.23 2.76 26.55
C LYS A 236 -9.95 2.68 27.88
N ASP A 237 -9.96 3.78 28.63
CA ASP A 237 -10.60 3.87 29.95
C ASP A 237 -10.15 2.76 30.93
N GLY A 238 -8.87 2.37 30.86
CA GLY A 238 -8.29 1.29 31.67
C GLY A 238 -8.62 -0.13 31.22
N LYS A 239 -9.26 -0.30 30.06
CA LYS A 239 -9.63 -1.59 29.48
C LYS A 239 -8.97 -1.81 28.11
N VAL A 240 -8.52 -3.05 27.87
CA VAL A 240 -8.08 -3.50 26.54
C VAL A 240 -9.30 -3.66 25.63
N THR A 241 -9.28 -3.02 24.46
CA THR A 241 -10.42 -3.01 23.51
C THR A 241 -9.92 -2.95 22.07
N GLU A 242 -10.73 -3.46 21.15
CA GLU A 242 -10.52 -3.37 19.71
C GLU A 242 -11.20 -2.13 19.11
N GLU A 243 -10.45 -1.35 18.35
CA GLU A 243 -10.98 -0.38 17.38
C GLU A 243 -11.05 -1.06 16.01
N VAL A 244 -12.26 -1.56 15.69
CA VAL A 244 -12.50 -2.36 14.49
C VAL A 244 -12.39 -1.52 13.22
N TYR A 245 -11.71 -2.07 12.21
CA TYR A 245 -11.61 -1.54 10.86
C TYR A 245 -12.89 -1.85 10.09
N LYS A 246 -13.78 -0.87 10.02
CA LYS A 246 -15.08 -0.98 9.32
C LYS A 246 -15.66 0.38 8.97
N ILE A 247 -16.69 0.39 8.13
CA ILE A 247 -17.55 1.56 7.93
C ILE A 247 -18.08 2.04 9.30
N GLY A 248 -17.99 3.35 9.55
CA GLY A 248 -18.33 3.95 10.84
C GLY A 248 -17.34 3.66 11.99
N GLY A 249 -16.25 2.92 11.73
CA GLY A 249 -15.17 2.63 12.68
C GLY A 249 -13.84 3.26 12.27
N LEU A 250 -12.75 2.67 12.74
CA LEU A 250 -11.41 3.07 12.34
C LEU A 250 -11.22 2.78 10.83
N TYR A 251 -10.60 3.71 10.10
CA TYR A 251 -10.50 3.72 8.63
C TYR A 251 -11.82 3.80 7.85
N GLY A 252 -12.96 4.04 8.51
CA GLY A 252 -14.29 3.99 7.90
C GLY A 252 -14.43 4.76 6.59
N LYS A 253 -13.90 5.99 6.51
CA LYS A 253 -13.97 6.81 5.27
C LYS A 253 -13.26 6.17 4.07
N ALA A 254 -12.15 5.47 4.29
CA ALA A 254 -11.46 4.77 3.20
C ALA A 254 -12.23 3.50 2.81
N ILE A 255 -12.69 2.75 3.80
CA ILE A 255 -13.50 1.53 3.61
C ILE A 255 -14.81 1.85 2.87
N GLU A 256 -15.46 2.97 3.17
CA GLU A 256 -16.65 3.44 2.43
C GLU A 256 -16.37 3.62 0.93
N ARG A 257 -15.21 4.18 0.57
CA ARG A 257 -14.81 4.32 -0.84
C ARG A 257 -14.50 2.98 -1.49
N ILE A 258 -13.81 2.08 -0.76
CA ILE A 258 -13.55 0.70 -1.21
C ILE A 258 -14.89 0.01 -1.51
N VAL A 259 -15.82 0.02 -0.57
CA VAL A 259 -17.15 -0.62 -0.73
C VAL A 259 -17.93 0.00 -1.89
N GLY A 260 -17.92 1.33 -2.05
CA GLY A 260 -18.59 1.97 -3.19
C GLY A 260 -18.05 1.55 -4.56
N TRP A 261 -16.77 1.15 -4.66
CA TRP A 261 -16.22 0.56 -5.88
C TRP A 261 -16.57 -0.93 -6.02
N LEU A 262 -16.57 -1.69 -4.93
CA LEU A 262 -16.97 -3.10 -4.93
C LEU A 262 -18.45 -3.28 -5.30
N GLU A 263 -19.33 -2.38 -4.86
CA GLU A 263 -20.75 -2.39 -5.26
C GLU A 263 -20.91 -2.20 -6.78
N LYS A 264 -20.08 -1.34 -7.39
CA LYS A 264 -20.05 -1.19 -8.86
C LYS A 264 -19.51 -2.44 -9.55
N ALA A 265 -18.45 -3.04 -9.00
CA ALA A 265 -17.89 -4.29 -9.50
C ALA A 265 -18.93 -5.44 -9.49
N ALA A 266 -19.69 -5.59 -8.41
CA ALA A 266 -20.76 -6.57 -8.31
C ALA A 266 -21.87 -6.38 -9.36
N GLY A 267 -22.08 -5.14 -9.84
CA GLY A 267 -23.01 -4.83 -10.93
C GLY A 267 -22.58 -5.34 -12.31
N VAL A 268 -21.29 -5.64 -12.49
CA VAL A 268 -20.71 -6.12 -13.76
C VAL A 268 -20.00 -7.46 -13.63
N ALA A 269 -20.24 -8.20 -12.54
CA ALA A 269 -19.68 -9.54 -12.31
C ALA A 269 -19.98 -10.50 -13.48
N GLU A 270 -19.06 -11.42 -13.73
CA GLU A 270 -19.09 -12.37 -14.84
C GLU A 270 -20.06 -13.54 -14.59
N ASN A 271 -20.39 -13.82 -13.33
CA ASN A 271 -21.33 -14.85 -12.91
C ASN A 271 -21.81 -14.62 -11.47
N ASP A 272 -22.86 -15.36 -11.07
CA ASP A 272 -23.50 -15.21 -9.76
C ASP A 272 -22.55 -15.53 -8.60
N GLN A 273 -21.66 -16.51 -8.76
CA GLN A 273 -20.70 -16.86 -7.71
C GLN A 273 -19.70 -15.72 -7.47
N GLN A 274 -19.17 -15.09 -8.52
CA GLN A 274 -18.28 -13.93 -8.38
C GLN A 274 -19.02 -12.72 -7.79
N LYS A 275 -20.33 -12.61 -8.04
CA LYS A 275 -21.15 -11.53 -7.50
C LYS A 275 -21.42 -11.68 -5.99
N GLU A 276 -21.43 -12.91 -5.49
CA GLU A 276 -21.70 -13.22 -4.08
C GLU A 276 -20.51 -12.92 -3.15
N VAL A 277 -19.28 -12.97 -3.68
CA VAL A 277 -18.00 -12.76 -2.95
C VAL A 277 -17.57 -11.29 -3.00
#